data_AF-I3DKB8-F1
#
_entry.id   AF-I3DKB8-F1
#
_cell.length_a   1.000
_cell.length_b   1.000
_cell.length_c   1.000
_cell.angle_alpha   90.00
_cell.angle_beta   90.00
_cell.angle_gamma   90.00
#
_symmetry.space_group_name_H-M   'P 1'
#
loop_
_entity.id
_entity.type
_entity.pdbx_description
1 polymer ?
#
loop_
_entity_poly.entity_id
_entity_poly.type
_entity_poly.pdbx_seq_one_letter_code
_entity_poly.pdbx_strand_id
1 'polypeptide(L)' 'MSGFNPKIKQAIEIVGSQANLANECNVAQPTVFKWLNGSEYSAKYAARIEIATQGAVTARELCFALLNESDKQKI' A
#
# COMPACT_ATOMS: atom_id res chain seq x y z
N MET A 1 3.69 17.92 0.91
CA MET A 1 4.00 16.57 1.45
C MET A 1 2.75 16.02 2.09
N SER A 2 1.95 15.27 1.34
CA SER A 2 0.82 14.53 1.89
C SER A 2 0.82 13.14 1.24
N GLY A 3 1.88 12.38 1.50
CA GLY A 3 2.10 11.05 0.91
C GLY A 3 1.28 9.94 1.57
N PHE A 4 0.18 10.22 2.25
CA PHE A 4 -0.53 9.17 2.96
C PHE A 4 -1.23 8.21 1.98
N ASN A 5 -0.92 6.90 2.02
CA ASN A 5 -1.56 5.89 1.18
C ASN A 5 -2.67 5.14 1.94
N PRO A 6 -3.97 5.46 1.70
CA PRO A 6 -5.09 4.87 2.44
C PRO A 6 -5.23 3.36 2.21
N LYS A 7 -4.83 2.86 1.03
CA LYS A 7 -4.92 1.42 0.72
C LYS A 7 -3.86 0.62 1.47
N ILE A 8 -2.67 1.20 1.66
CA ILE A 8 -1.64 0.60 2.53
C ILE A 8 -2.12 0.61 3.99
N LYS A 9 -2.75 1.69 4.47
CA LYS A 9 -3.35 1.70 5.81
C LYS A 9 -4.40 0.60 5.97
N GLN A 10 -5.32 0.47 5.01
CA GLN A 10 -6.34 -0.57 5.02
C GLN A 10 -5.71 -1.98 5.07
N ALA A 11 -4.67 -2.23 4.27
CA ALA A 11 -3.94 -3.50 4.31
C ALA A 11 -3.30 -3.78 5.67
N ILE A 12 -2.69 -2.77 6.31
CA ILE A 12 -2.11 -2.88 7.65
C ILE A 12 -3.19 -3.24 8.68
N GLU A 13 -4.38 -2.65 8.60
CA GLU A 13 -5.49 -2.93 9.52
C GLU A 13 -6.01 -4.36 9.37
N ILE A 14 -6.12 -4.86 8.13
CA ILE A 14 -6.54 -6.25 7.85
C ILE A 14 -5.52 -7.26 8.35
N VAL A 15 -4.25 -7.02 8.09
CA VAL A 15 -3.14 -7.92 8.46
C VAL A 15 -2.70 -7.72 9.93
N GLY A 16 -3.22 -6.67 10.58
CA GLY A 16 -3.09 -6.38 12.01
C GLY A 16 -1.93 -5.44 12.38
N SER A 17 -0.83 -5.40 11.62
CA SER A 17 0.27 -4.48 11.89
C SER A 17 1.19 -4.25 10.68
N GLN A 18 2.00 -3.18 10.73
CA GLN A 18 3.03 -2.93 9.72
C GLN A 18 4.10 -4.04 9.69
N ALA A 19 4.42 -4.61 10.85
CA ALA A 19 5.38 -5.72 10.95
C ALA A 19 4.82 -7.00 10.31
N ASN A 20 3.54 -7.31 10.54
CA ASN A 20 2.90 -8.46 9.89
C ASN A 20 2.85 -8.27 8.37
N LEU A 21 2.44 -7.10 7.90
CA LEU A 21 2.42 -6.82 6.46
C LEU A 21 3.82 -6.89 5.83
N ALA A 22 4.85 -6.46 6.56
CA ALA A 22 6.24 -6.58 6.13
C ALA A 22 6.68 -8.04 6.02
N ASN A 23 6.29 -8.89 6.98
CA ASN A 23 6.56 -10.32 6.95
C ASN A 23 5.88 -11.01 5.75
N GLU A 24 4.60 -10.74 5.50
CA GLU A 24 3.87 -11.26 4.33
C GLU A 24 4.53 -10.83 3.00
N CYS A 25 5.02 -9.59 2.97
CA CYS A 25 5.70 -9.04 1.80
C CYS A 25 7.18 -9.45 1.70
N ASN A 26 7.73 -10.13 2.71
CA ASN A 26 9.15 -10.43 2.88
C ASN A 26 10.05 -9.18 2.72
N VAL A 27 9.70 -8.10 3.41
CA VAL A 27 10.45 -6.83 3.46
C VAL A 27 10.65 -6.38 4.90
N ALA A 28 11.48 -5.36 5.12
CA ALA A 28 11.62 -4.74 6.43
C ALA A 28 10.41 -3.82 6.75
N GLN A 29 10.01 -3.72 8.02
CA GLN A 29 8.92 -2.84 8.46
C GLN A 29 9.08 -1.36 8.05
N PRO A 30 10.29 -0.75 8.04
CA PRO A 30 10.48 0.61 7.54
C PRO A 30 10.09 0.78 6.07
N THR A 31 10.15 -0.29 5.26
CA THR A 31 9.68 -0.27 3.88
C THR A 31 8.17 -0.08 3.82
N VAL A 32 7.41 -0.76 4.69
CA VAL A 32 5.95 -0.59 4.79
C VAL A 32 5.61 0.82 5.28
N PHE A 33 6.36 1.36 6.24
CA PHE A 33 6.22 2.76 6.66
C PHE A 33 6.40 3.74 5.49
N LYS A 34 7.39 3.51 4.62
CA LYS A 34 7.59 4.31 3.41
C LYS A 34 6.40 4.23 2.46
N TRP A 35 5.84 3.04 2.23
CA TRP A 35 4.65 2.86 1.38
C TRP A 35 3.42 3.56 1.97
N LEU A 36 3.23 3.49 3.28
CA LEU A 36 2.17 4.21 3.99
C LEU A 36 2.31 5.73 3.82
N ASN A 37 3.54 6.21 3.70
CA ASN A 37 3.88 7.61 3.43
C ASN A 37 4.17 7.89 1.94
N GLY A 38 3.68 7.03 1.04
CA GLY A 38 3.49 7.40 -0.36
C GLY A 38 4.73 7.21 -1.21
N SER A 39 5.72 6.48 -0.68
CA SER A 39 6.83 6.01 -1.49
C SER A 39 6.36 4.96 -2.51
N GLU A 40 6.99 4.96 -3.67
CA GLU A 40 6.75 3.98 -4.71
C GLU A 40 7.07 2.55 -4.27
N TYR A 41 6.41 1.59 -4.92
CA TYR A 41 6.67 0.16 -4.75
C TYR A 41 6.41 -0.58 -6.06
N SER A 42 7.15 -1.68 -6.24
CA SER A 42 6.99 -2.54 -7.41
C SER A 42 5.67 -3.33 -7.37
N ALA A 43 5.11 -3.62 -8.55
CA ALA A 43 3.89 -4.41 -8.73
C ALA A 43 3.93 -5.79 -8.01
N LYS A 44 5.13 -6.38 -7.83
CA LYS A 44 5.28 -7.64 -7.08
C LYS A 44 4.81 -7.52 -5.62
N TYR A 45 4.95 -6.35 -5.00
CA TYR A 45 4.48 -6.11 -3.64
C TYR A 45 2.98 -5.85 -3.62
N ALA A 46 2.43 -5.18 -4.63
CA ALA A 46 0.99 -5.02 -4.76
C ALA A 46 0.27 -6.38 -4.81
N ALA A 47 0.81 -7.34 -5.56
CA ALA A 47 0.27 -8.71 -5.60
C ALA A 47 0.38 -9.44 -4.25
N ARG A 48 1.49 -9.27 -3.52
CA ARG A 48 1.65 -9.85 -2.18
C ARG A 48 0.68 -9.25 -1.16
N ILE A 49 0.45 -7.94 -1.22
CA ILE A 49 -0.52 -7.26 -0.37
C ILE A 49 -1.93 -7.76 -0.67
N GLU A 50 -2.28 -7.97 -1.93
CA GLU A 50 -3.57 -8.54 -2.32
C GLU A 50 -3.78 -9.94 -1.76
N ILE A 51 -2.76 -10.80 -1.82
CA ILE A 51 -2.79 -12.13 -1.21
C ILE A 51 -2.94 -12.03 0.33
N ALA A 52 -2.11 -11.20 0.97
CA ALA A 52 -2.12 -11.02 2.44
C ALA A 52 -3.46 -10.48 2.97
N THR A 53 -4.15 -9.69 2.16
CA THR A 53 -5.47 -9.13 2.49
C THR A 53 -6.63 -9.97 1.96
N GLN A 54 -6.35 -11.16 1.42
CA GLN A 54 -7.36 -12.08 0.86
C GLN A 54 -8.26 -11.39 -0.19
N GLY A 55 -7.69 -10.51 -1.00
CA GLY A 55 -8.40 -9.76 -2.05
C GLY A 55 -9.15 -8.52 -1.58
N ALA A 56 -9.13 -8.18 -0.29
CA ALA A 56 -9.80 -6.98 0.22
C ALA A 56 -9.10 -5.66 -0.18
N VAL A 57 -7.80 -5.72 -0.51
CA VAL A 57 -7.04 -4.64 -1.15
C VAL A 57 -6.39 -5.20 -2.40
N THR A 58 -6.88 -4.79 -3.57
CA THR A 58 -6.39 -5.36 -4.85
C THR A 58 -5.12 -4.67 -5.34
N ALA A 59 -4.28 -5.38 -6.09
CA ALA A 59 -3.10 -4.80 -6.73
C ALA A 59 -3.48 -3.65 -7.70
N ARG A 60 -4.66 -3.74 -8.33
CA ARG A 60 -5.21 -2.68 -9.18
C ARG A 60 -5.45 -1.38 -8.40
N GLU A 61 -6.06 -1.45 -7.22
CA GLU A 61 -6.32 -0.27 -6.38
C GLU A 61 -5.01 0.35 -5.86
N LEU A 62 -4.03 -0.48 -5.53
CA LEU A 62 -2.70 -0.05 -5.11
C LEU A 62 -1.95 0.69 -6.24
N CYS A 63 -2.01 0.18 -7.47
CA CYS A 63 -1.43 0.84 -8.64
C CYS A 63 -2.19 2.12 -9.03
N PHE A 64 -3.53 2.14 -8.96
CA PHE A 64 -4.31 3.33 -9.27
C PHE A 64 -4.12 4.45 -8.24
N ALA A 65 -3.85 4.11 -6.97
CA ALA A 65 -3.53 5.10 -5.95
C ALA A 65 -2.29 5.94 -6.30
N LEU A 66 -1.36 5.43 -7.12
CA LEU A 66 -0.19 6.18 -7.60
C LEU A 66 -0.51 7.05 -8.83
N LEU A 67 -1.58 6.76 -9.57
CA LEU A 67 -1.97 7.48 -10.79
C LEU A 67 -2.90 8.67 -10.50
N ASN A 68 -3.61 8.67 -9.36
CA ASN A 68 -4.67 9.64 -9.07
C ASN A 68 -4.27 10.84 -8.19
N GLU A 69 -2.99 11.19 -8.09
CA GLU A 69 -2.56 12.46 -7.49
C GLU A 69 -2.69 13.66 -8.45
N SER A 70 -3.06 13.44 -9.72
CA SER A 70 -3.17 14.51 -10.73
C SER A 70 -4.56 15.16 -10.84
N ASP A 71 -5.61 14.56 -10.28
CA ASP A 71 -7.00 14.99 -10.53
C ASP A 71 -7.66 15.78 -9.39
N LYS A 72 -6.99 15.97 -8.23
CA LYS A 72 -7.55 16.76 -7.11
C LYS A 72 -7.14 18.23 -7.08
N GLN A 73 -6.39 18.72 -8.07
CA GLN A 73 -5.97 20.13 -8.14
C GLN A 73 -6.77 20.98 -9.14
N LYS A 74 -7.82 20.43 -9.78
CA LYS A 74 -8.66 21.15 -10.76
C LYS A 74 -10.15 21.18 -10.37
N ILE A 75 -10.50 21.74 -9.22
CA ILE A 75 -11.80 22.40 -9.00
C ILE A 75 -11.56 23.60 -8.10
#